data_AF-A0A0H5PXG5-F1
#
_entry.id   AF-A0A0H5PXG5-F1
#
_cell.length_a   1.000
_cell.length_b   1.000
_cell.length_c   1.000
_cell.angle_alpha   90.00
_cell.angle_beta   90.00
_cell.angle_gamma   90.00
#
_symmetry.space_group_name_H-M   'P 1'
#
loop_
_entity.id
_entity.type
_entity.pdbx_description
1 polymer ?
#
loop_
_entity_poly.entity_id
_entity_poly.type
_entity_poly.pdbx_seq_one_letter_code
_entity_poly.pdbx_strand_id
1 'polypeptide(L)' 'MKVRATTDNGKVTLWDEESGVGLQFTEGESLQRYNSAIVLADPDKATTEAGVEEISRISELLTDEAAALYPMEFAPLQ' A
#
# COMPACT_ATOMS: atom_id res chain seq x y z
N MET A 1 -9.80 -10.30 0.98
CA MET A 1 -8.52 -9.59 1.09
C MET A 1 -7.47 -10.53 1.62
N LYS A 2 -6.57 -10.94 0.74
CA LYS A 2 -5.43 -11.79 1.09
C LYS A 2 -4.18 -10.95 0.83
N VAL A 3 -3.46 -10.63 1.90
CA VAL A 3 -2.31 -9.73 1.83
C VAL A 3 -1.02 -10.52 1.65
N ARG A 4 -0.18 -10.08 0.71
CA ARG A 4 1.18 -10.60 0.53
C ARG A 4 2.18 -9.44 0.55
N ALA A 5 3.21 -9.55 1.38
CA ALA A 5 4.35 -8.64 1.34
C ALA A 5 5.40 -9.09 0.32
N THR A 6 5.97 -8.14 -0.41
CA THR A 6 7.16 -8.34 -1.26
C THR A 6 8.17 -7.25 -0.97
N THR A 7 9.46 -7.58 -0.90
CA THR A 7 10.52 -6.61 -0.66
C THR A 7 11.49 -6.59 -1.85
N ASP A 8 11.78 -5.40 -2.36
CA ASP A 8 12.77 -5.17 -3.41
C ASP A 8 13.52 -3.86 -3.14
N ASN A 9 14.86 -3.90 -3.14
CA ASN A 9 15.72 -2.73 -2.96
C ASN A 9 15.35 -1.82 -1.76
N GLY A 10 15.02 -2.42 -0.61
CA GLY A 10 14.64 -1.69 0.61
C GLY A 10 13.21 -1.12 0.58
N LYS A 11 12.44 -1.40 -0.46
CA LYS A 11 11.02 -1.07 -0.54
C LYS A 11 10.18 -2.30 -0.26
N VAL A 12 9.22 -2.16 0.64
CA VAL A 12 8.18 -3.13 0.90
C VAL A 12 6.96 -2.76 0.08
N THR A 13 6.33 -3.75 -0.55
CA THR A 13 4.99 -3.60 -1.14
C THR A 13 4.05 -4.61 -0.53
N LEU A 14 2.98 -4.12 0.10
CA LEU A 14 1.87 -4.93 0.57
C LEU A 14 0.82 -5.00 -0.53
N TRP A 15 0.56 -6.20 -1.04
CA TRP A 15 -0.38 -6.45 -2.12
C TRP A 15 -1.65 -7.08 -1.57
N ASP A 16 -2.81 -6.60 -2.01
CA ASP A 16 -4.00 -7.43 -2.04
C ASP A 16 -3.97 -8.30 -3.30
N GLU A 17 -3.83 -9.62 -3.10
CA GLU A 17 -3.68 -10.57 -4.21
C GLU A 17 -4.94 -10.69 -5.08
N GLU A 18 -6.11 -10.37 -4.54
CA GLU A 18 -7.40 -10.48 -5.24
C GLU A 18 -7.62 -9.31 -6.20
N SER A 19 -7.41 -8.07 -5.74
CA SER A 19 -7.61 -6.86 -6.56
C SER A 19 -6.38 -6.47 -7.39
N GLY A 20 -5.18 -6.93 -7.02
CA GLY A 20 -3.93 -6.51 -7.65
C GLY A 20 -3.52 -5.07 -7.29
N VAL A 21 -4.06 -4.52 -6.21
CA VAL A 21 -3.68 -3.21 -5.66
C VAL A 21 -2.61 -3.42 -4.60
N GLY A 22 -1.57 -2.58 -4.64
CA GLY A 22 -0.47 -2.61 -3.69
C GLY A 22 -0.19 -1.26 -3.05
N LEU A 23 0.31 -1.29 -1.83
CA LEU A 23 0.86 -0.14 -1.11
C LEU A 23 2.37 -0.34 -0.95
N GLN A 24 3.18 0.51 -1.58
CA GLN A 24 4.63 0.45 -1.54
C GLN A 24 5.20 1.56 -0.64
N PHE A 25 6.17 1.23 0.22
CA PHE A 25 6.88 2.17 1.09
C PHE A 25 8.32 1.68 1.34
N THR A 26 9.19 2.54 1.86
CA THR A 26 10.59 2.18 2.23
C THR A 26 10.63 1.68 3.67
N GLU A 27 11.31 0.56 3.91
CA GLU A 27 11.50 -0.02 5.24
C GLU A 27 12.74 0.58 5.92
N GLY A 28 12.67 0.86 7.23
CA GLY A 28 13.83 1.31 8.02
C GLY A 28 14.14 2.81 7.96
N GLU A 29 13.38 3.60 7.22
CA GLU A 29 13.32 5.05 7.38
C GLU A 29 12.05 5.40 8.18
N SER A 30 12.11 6.35 9.12
CA SER A 30 10.91 6.88 9.75
C SER A 30 10.11 7.63 8.69
N LEU A 31 9.27 6.91 7.95
CA LEU A 31 8.52 7.50 6.88
C LEU A 31 7.37 8.32 7.47
N GLN A 32 7.29 9.57 6.99
CA GLN A 32 6.05 10.32 7.10
C GLN A 32 4.98 9.56 6.30
N ARG A 33 3.70 9.69 6.67
CA ARG A 33 2.51 9.22 5.91
C ARG A 33 2.50 9.53 4.39
N TYR A 34 3.47 10.29 3.87
CA TYR A 34 3.55 10.81 2.51
C TYR A 34 4.52 10.08 1.57
N ASN A 35 5.24 9.04 2.03
CA ASN A 35 6.21 8.32 1.19
C ASN A 35 5.71 6.96 0.70
N SER A 36 4.43 6.64 0.93
CA SER A 36 3.80 5.45 0.37
C SER A 36 3.19 5.74 -1.01
N ALA A 37 3.32 4.81 -1.95
CA ALA A 37 2.74 4.88 -3.28
C ALA A 37 1.76 3.72 -3.52
N ILE A 38 0.70 3.99 -4.28
CA ILE A 38 -0.17 2.93 -4.80
C ILE A 38 0.45 2.33 -6.05
N VAL A 39 0.53 1.01 -6.08
CA VAL A 39 1.02 0.24 -7.22
C VAL A 39 -0.12 -0.64 -7.72
N LEU A 40 -0.33 -0.68 -9.04
CA LEU A 40 -1.38 -1.48 -9.66
C LEU A 40 -0.76 -2.56 -10.52
N ALA A 41 -1.21 -3.80 -10.35
CA ALA A 41 -0.88 -4.88 -11.28
C ALA A 41 -1.54 -4.67 -12.65
N ASP A 42 -2.72 -4.04 -12.67
CA ASP A 42 -3.45 -3.65 -13.86
C ASP A 42 -3.74 -2.13 -13.84
N PRO A 43 -3.07 -1.32 -14.69
CA PRO A 43 -3.28 0.13 -14.72
C PRO A 43 -4.66 0.51 -15.27
N ASP A 44 -5.32 -0.35 -16.06
CA ASP A 44 -6.63 -0.03 -16.65
C ASP A 44 -7.72 0.09 -15.58
N LYS A 45 -7.50 -0.48 -14.38
CA LYS A 45 -8.38 -0.30 -13.23
C LYS A 45 -8.58 1.18 -12.86
N ALA A 46 -7.56 2.01 -13.04
CA ALA A 46 -7.65 3.45 -12.77
C ALA A 46 -8.41 4.25 -13.84
N THR A 47 -8.89 3.61 -14.91
CA THR A 47 -9.60 4.27 -16.03
C THR A 47 -11.13 4.26 -15.88
N THR A 48 -11.65 3.57 -14.87
CA THR A 48 -13.10 3.46 -14.60
C THR A 48 -13.42 3.96 -13.20
N GLU A 49 -14.61 4.53 -13.01
CA GLU A 49 -15.07 4.99 -11.69
C GLU A 49 -15.10 3.85 -10.67
N ALA A 50 -15.68 2.70 -11.03
CA ALA A 50 -15.71 1.52 -10.18
C ALA A 50 -14.31 1.02 -9.79
N GLY A 51 -13.34 1.07 -10.70
CA GLY A 51 -11.96 0.69 -10.41
C GLY A 51 -11.26 1.71 -9.49
N VAL A 52 -11.51 3.00 -9.64
CA VAL A 52 -10.98 4.04 -8.74
C VAL A 52 -11.57 3.93 -7.33
N GLU A 53 -12.87 3.61 -7.21
CA GLU A 53 -13.51 3.32 -5.91
C GLU A 53 -12.90 2.09 -5.25
N GLU A 54 -12.66 1.03 -6.02
CA GLU A 54 -12.00 -0.18 -5.51
C GLU A 54 -10.57 0.12 -5.05
N ILE A 55 -9.79 0.85 -5.83
CA ILE A 55 -8.42 1.27 -5.47
C ILE A 55 -8.43 2.05 -4.16
N SER A 56 -9.35 3.01 -4.00
CA SER A 56 -9.45 3.85 -2.79
C SER A 56 -9.79 3.01 -1.56
N ARG A 57 -10.75 2.08 -1.68
CA ARG A 57 -11.12 1.19 -0.58
C ARG A 57 -9.97 0.26 -0.18
N ILE A 58 -9.27 -0.32 -1.15
CA ILE A 58 -8.17 -1.25 -0.86
C ILE A 58 -6.94 -0.51 -0.32
N SER A 59 -6.66 0.71 -0.79
CA SER A 59 -5.52 1.49 -0.27
C SER A 59 -5.67 1.86 1.20
N GLU A 60 -6.88 2.21 1.65
CA GLU A 60 -7.18 2.46 3.07
C GLU A 60 -6.92 1.19 3.90
N LEU A 61 -7.45 0.04 3.47
CA LEU A 61 -7.25 -1.23 4.16
C LEU A 61 -5.78 -1.65 4.22
N LEU A 62 -5.03 -1.47 3.13
CA LEU A 62 -3.60 -1.75 3.10
C LEU A 62 -2.81 -0.78 3.99
N THR A 63 -3.27 0.46 4.16
CA THR A 63 -2.63 1.44 5.05
C THR A 63 -2.79 1.04 6.51
N ASP A 64 -3.99 0.60 6.91
CA ASP A 64 -4.24 0.09 8.26
C ASP A 64 -3.40 -1.17 8.55
N GLU A 65 -3.33 -2.09 7.59
CA GLU A 65 -2.50 -3.29 7.70
C GLU A 65 -1.00 -2.95 7.78
N ALA A 66 -0.54 -2.00 6.96
CA ALA A 66 0.84 -1.53 6.99
C ALA A 66 1.19 -0.90 8.33
N ALA A 67 0.30 -0.10 8.91
CA ALA A 67 0.52 0.51 10.22
C ALA A 67 0.59 -0.52 11.36
N ALA A 68 -0.12 -1.65 11.22
CA ALA A 68 -0.05 -2.76 12.18
C ALA A 68 1.25 -3.57 12.05
N LEU A 69 1.72 -3.81 10.83
CA LEU A 69 2.91 -4.63 10.55
C LEU A 69 4.23 -3.85 10.64
N TYR A 70 4.21 -2.56 10.30
CA TYR A 70 5.37 -1.65 10.20
C TYR A 70 5.12 -0.39 11.04
N PRO A 71 4.98 -0.53 12.38
CA PRO A 71 4.52 0.57 13.23
C PRO A 71 5.49 1.75 13.29
N MET A 72 6.80 1.54 13.04
CA MET A 72 7.78 2.62 13.00
C MET A 72 7.63 3.50 11.76
N GLU A 73 7.33 2.88 10.62
CA GLU A 73 7.18 3.50 9.31
C GLU A 73 5.88 4.30 9.17
N PHE A 74 4.90 4.04 10.04
CA PHE A 74 3.58 4.68 10.03
C PHE A 74 3.27 5.47 11.32
N ALA A 75 4.25 5.63 12.21
CA ALA A 75 4.09 6.43 13.41
C ALA A 75 3.83 7.92 13.08
N PRO A 76 3.00 8.64 13.87
CA PRO A 76 2.88 10.08 13.75
C PRO A 76 4.23 10.77 13.97
N LEU A 77 4.49 11.86 13.24
CA LEU A 77 5.64 12.71 13.50
C LEU A 77 5.49 13.37 14.87
N GLN A 78 6.55 13.29 15.68
CA GLN A 78 6.66 14.02 16.95
C GLN A 78 7.05 15.48 16.73
#